data_AF-A0A662VED6-F1
#
_entry.id   AF-A0A662VED6-F1
#
_cell.length_a   1.000
_cell.length_b   1.000
_cell.length_c   1.000
_cell.angle_alpha   90.00
_cell.angle_beta   90.00
_cell.angle_gamma   90.00
#
_symmetry.space_group_name_H-M   'P 1'
#
loop_
_entity.id
_entity.type
_entity.pdbx_description
1 polymer ?
#
loop_
_entity_poly.entity_id
_entity_poly.type
_entity_poly.pdbx_seq_one_letter_code
_entity_poly.pdbx_strand_id
1 'polypeptide(L)'
;REFKNSDRKPATYSLDFKAQKNFEIAGVMWNVFLQVDNVFDNLNENYVFSNTGRATNDARLPDVEETDREMLAQGGQFTMEEWDNRPSWYSSPRKIRVGVSVKL
;
A
#
# COMPACT_ATOMS: atom_id res chain seq x y z
N ARG A 1 -16.49 24.89 -3.63
CA ARG A 1 -16.51 24.21 -4.95
C ARG A 1 -15.20 23.45 -5.04
N GLU A 2 -15.23 22.12 -5.15
CA GLU A 2 -14.01 21.32 -5.26
C GLU A 2 -13.52 21.32 -6.71
N PHE A 3 -12.24 21.59 -6.90
CA PHE A 3 -11.58 21.46 -8.20
C PHE A 3 -11.26 19.99 -8.46
N LYS A 4 -11.47 19.49 -9.67
CA LYS A 4 -11.11 18.11 -10.05
C LYS A 4 -9.91 18.13 -10.96
N ASN A 5 -8.92 17.30 -10.64
CA ASN A 5 -7.81 17.00 -11.52
C ASN A 5 -8.27 16.02 -12.61
N SER A 6 -8.13 16.42 -13.87
CA SER A 6 -8.45 15.58 -15.03
C SER A 6 -7.25 14.77 -15.56
N ASP A 7 -6.09 14.86 -14.90
CA ASP A 7 -4.92 14.06 -15.25
C ASP A 7 -5.10 12.57 -14.95
N ARG A 8 -4.17 11.77 -15.48
CA ARG A 8 -4.11 10.34 -15.23
C ARG A 8 -3.58 10.08 -13.82
N LYS A 9 -4.17 9.09 -13.16
CA LYS A 9 -3.64 8.55 -11.90
C LYS A 9 -2.20 8.05 -12.07
N PRO A 10 -1.39 8.03 -11.00
CA PRO A 10 -0.07 7.43 -11.00
C PRO A 10 -0.10 6.01 -11.57
N ALA A 11 0.91 5.67 -12.37
CA ALA A 11 1.07 4.30 -12.85
C ALA A 11 1.40 3.37 -11.68
N THR A 12 0.82 2.18 -11.68
CA THR A 12 1.04 1.16 -10.65
C THR A 12 1.72 -0.06 -11.27
N TYR A 13 2.62 -0.69 -10.51
CA TYR A 13 3.32 -1.89 -10.94
C TYR A 13 3.70 -2.75 -9.74
N SER A 14 3.56 -4.06 -9.90
CA SER A 14 3.91 -5.05 -8.87
C SER A 14 4.49 -6.29 -9.54
N LEU A 15 5.42 -6.93 -8.84
CA LEU A 15 5.99 -8.21 -9.23
C LEU A 15 5.79 -9.19 -8.07
N ASP A 16 5.21 -10.34 -8.37
CA ASP A 16 5.06 -11.43 -7.42
C ASP A 16 5.95 -12.60 -7.86
N PHE A 17 6.60 -13.24 -6.89
CA PHE A 17 7.54 -14.33 -7.11
C PHE A 17 7.12 -15.57 -6.34
N LYS A 18 7.18 -16.73 -7.00
CA LYS A 18 6.96 -18.03 -6.36
C LYS A 18 8.00 -19.03 -6.85
N ALA A 19 8.71 -19.64 -5.90
CA ALA A 19 9.61 -20.76 -6.13
C ALA A 19 9.16 -21.96 -5.31
N GLN A 20 9.29 -23.15 -5.91
CA GLN A 20 9.06 -24.41 -5.23
C GLN A 20 10.11 -25.43 -5.65
N LYS A 21 10.52 -26.29 -4.72
CA LYS A 21 11.45 -27.38 -5.00
C LYS A 21 11.07 -28.63 -4.24
N ASN A 22 11.12 -29.74 -4.96
CA ASN A 22 10.92 -31.08 -4.41
C ASN A 22 12.27 -31.74 -4.16
N PHE A 23 12.39 -32.44 -3.04
CA PHE A 23 13.55 -33.24 -2.67
C PHE A 23 13.08 -34.60 -2.17
N GLU A 24 13.77 -35.66 -2.57
CA GLU A 24 13.56 -36.98 -2.00
C GLU A 24 14.71 -37.26 -1.03
N ILE A 25 14.38 -37.54 0.23
CA ILE A 25 15.35 -37.83 1.29
C ILE A 25 14.86 -39.07 2.03
N ALA A 26 15.65 -40.14 1.99
CA ALA A 26 15.35 -41.42 2.65
C ALA A 26 13.96 -42.00 2.31
N GLY A 27 13.54 -41.89 1.04
CA GLY A 27 12.23 -42.37 0.56
C GLY A 27 11.05 -41.46 0.90
N VAL A 28 11.29 -40.32 1.55
CA VAL A 28 10.28 -39.31 1.88
C VAL A 28 10.36 -38.15 0.90
N MET A 29 9.22 -37.72 0.34
CA MET A 29 9.16 -36.56 -0.54
C MET A 29 8.91 -35.27 0.26
N TRP A 30 9.84 -34.34 0.16
CA TRP A 30 9.78 -33.00 0.73
C TRP A 30 9.48 -31.98 -0.37
N ASN A 31 8.51 -31.11 -0.13
CA ASN A 31 8.21 -29.95 -0.98
C ASN A 31 8.47 -28.68 -0.16
N VAL A 32 9.41 -27.84 -0.60
CA VAL A 32 9.69 -26.53 -0.01
C VAL A 32 9.21 -25.46 -0.98
N PHE A 33 8.53 -24.44 -0.47
CA PHE A 33 8.12 -23.29 -1.26
C PHE A 33 8.48 -21.95 -0.61
N LEU A 34 8.71 -20.96 -1.46
CA LEU A 34 8.86 -19.55 -1.14
C LEU A 34 7.92 -18.76 -2.06
N GLN A 35 7.11 -17.89 -1.48
CA GLN A 35 6.28 -16.93 -2.19
C GLN A 35 6.54 -15.53 -1.62
N VAL A 36 6.83 -14.58 -2.51
CA VAL A 36 7.04 -13.17 -2.19
C VAL A 36 6.08 -12.35 -3.04
N ASP A 37 5.07 -11.77 -2.41
CA ASP A 37 4.15 -10.83 -3.05
C ASP A 37 4.74 -9.41 -2.89
N ASN A 38 4.69 -8.59 -3.94
CA ASN A 38 5.35 -7.26 -4.03
C ASN A 38 6.87 -7.30 -3.78
N VAL A 39 7.60 -7.99 -4.67
CA VAL A 39 9.06 -8.16 -4.62
C VAL A 39 9.80 -6.82 -4.55
N PHE A 40 9.34 -5.78 -5.26
CA PHE A 40 10.00 -4.48 -5.28
C PHE A 40 9.59 -3.55 -4.13
N ASP A 41 8.64 -3.95 -3.28
CA ASP A 41 8.08 -3.13 -2.20
C ASP A 41 7.55 -1.77 -2.67
N ASN A 42 6.98 -1.74 -3.88
CA ASN A 42 6.38 -0.53 -4.40
C ASN A 42 5.07 -0.24 -3.68
N LEU A 43 4.91 0.99 -3.22
CA LEU A 43 3.69 1.47 -2.59
C LEU A 43 2.77 2.09 -3.66
N ASN A 44 1.92 1.25 -4.26
CA ASN A 44 1.02 1.69 -5.31
C ASN A 44 -0.20 2.43 -4.73
N GLU A 45 -0.55 3.58 -5.31
CA GLU A 45 -1.76 4.33 -4.95
C GLU A 45 -2.99 3.76 -5.70
N ASN A 46 -3.75 2.87 -5.05
CA ASN A 46 -4.97 2.28 -5.64
C ASN A 46 -6.10 3.31 -5.78
N TYR A 47 -6.18 4.22 -4.80
CA TYR A 47 -7.12 5.33 -4.76
C TYR A 47 -6.37 6.63 -4.53
N VAL A 48 -6.92 7.73 -5.04
CA VAL A 48 -6.34 9.06 -4.94
C VAL A 48 -7.45 10.09 -4.77
N PHE A 49 -7.15 11.22 -4.14
CA PHE A 49 -8.07 12.34 -4.08
C PHE A 49 -8.30 12.89 -5.49
N SER A 50 -9.55 13.25 -5.79
CA SER A 50 -9.93 13.65 -7.16
C SER A 50 -9.37 15.01 -7.58
N ASN A 51 -8.92 15.83 -6.63
CA ASN A 51 -8.37 17.18 -6.80
C ASN A 51 -6.84 17.21 -6.92
N THR A 52 -6.11 16.33 -6.22
CA THR A 52 -4.64 16.26 -6.24
C THR A 52 -4.12 15.12 -7.11
N GLY A 53 -4.89 14.04 -7.26
CA GLY A 53 -4.43 12.82 -7.90
C GLY A 53 -3.36 12.09 -7.07
N ARG A 54 -3.33 12.30 -5.76
CA ARG A 54 -2.48 11.57 -4.80
C ARG A 54 -3.29 11.00 -3.64
N ALA A 55 -2.76 9.97 -2.98
CA ALA A 55 -3.34 9.42 -1.74
C ALA A 55 -2.84 10.10 -0.45
N THR A 56 -1.79 10.93 -0.56
CA THR A 56 -1.09 11.56 0.56
C THR A 56 -1.69 12.89 1.01
N ASN A 57 -2.34 13.63 0.11
CA ASN A 57 -2.72 15.02 0.35
C ASN A 57 -4.00 15.39 -0.38
N ASP A 58 -4.86 16.15 0.31
CA ASP A 58 -6.14 16.64 -0.20
C ASP A 58 -6.08 18.17 -0.35
N ALA A 59 -6.30 18.69 -1.56
CA ALA A 59 -6.22 20.13 -1.82
C ALA A 59 -7.54 20.84 -1.46
N ARG A 60 -7.48 21.72 -0.47
CA ARG A 60 -8.63 22.44 0.07
C ARG A 60 -8.56 23.93 -0.25
N LEU A 61 -9.66 24.66 -0.04
CA LEU A 61 -9.63 26.12 -0.08
C LEU A 61 -8.88 26.65 1.15
N PRO A 62 -8.15 27.78 1.05
CA PRO A 62 -7.33 28.30 2.15
C PRO A 62 -8.11 28.47 3.46
N ASP A 63 -9.31 29.05 3.41
CA ASP A 63 -10.15 29.31 4.57
C ASP A 63 -10.58 28.01 5.29
N VAL A 64 -10.82 26.94 4.50
CA VAL A 64 -11.18 25.62 5.02
C VAL A 64 -9.95 24.95 5.64
N GLU A 65 -8.81 25.03 4.96
CA GLU A 65 -7.55 24.46 5.43
C GLU A 65 -7.10 25.10 6.75
N GLU A 66 -7.25 26.42 6.89
CA GLU A 66 -6.96 27.16 8.12
C GLU A 66 -7.85 26.68 9.27
N THR A 67 -9.16 26.61 9.03
CA THR A 67 -10.13 26.11 10.02
C THR A 67 -9.81 24.68 10.47
N ASP A 68 -9.50 23.79 9.52
CA ASP A 68 -9.15 22.39 9.82
C ASP A 68 -7.84 22.29 10.60
N ARG A 69 -6.85 23.12 10.27
CA ARG A 69 -5.56 23.16 10.96
C ARG A 69 -5.70 23.68 12.38
N GLU A 70 -6.52 24.72 12.61
CA GLU A 70 -6.84 25.20 13.96
C GLU A 70 -7.52 24.11 14.80
N MET A 71 -8.49 23.41 14.21
CA MET A 71 -9.18 22.30 14.88
C MET A 71 -8.21 21.17 15.26
N LEU A 72 -7.31 20.78 14.34
CA LEU A 72 -6.28 19.78 14.61
C LEU A 72 -5.26 20.25 15.66
N ALA A 73 -4.87 21.52 15.65
CA ALA A 73 -3.97 22.11 16.63
C ALA A 73 -4.58 22.13 18.05
N GLN A 74 -5.89 22.34 18.16
CA GLN A 74 -6.61 22.25 19.44
C GLN A 74 -6.71 20.81 19.95
N GLY A 75 -6.91 19.84 19.05
CA GLY A 75 -6.98 18.41 19.40
C GLY A 75 -5.62 17.78 19.71
N GLY A 76 -4.54 18.27 19.08
CA GLY A 76 -3.15 17.89 19.35
C GLY A 76 -2.75 16.47 18.95
N GLN A 77 -3.60 15.73 18.23
CA GLN A 77 -3.39 14.30 17.94
C GLN A 77 -2.77 14.02 16.58
N PHE A 78 -3.05 14.86 15.58
CA PHE A 78 -2.61 14.66 14.20
C PHE A 78 -2.22 16.00 13.57
N THR A 79 -1.20 15.95 12.73
CA THR A 79 -0.91 17.00 11.75
C THR A 79 -1.88 16.93 10.58
N MET A 80 -1.95 18.01 9.78
CA MET A 80 -2.76 18.03 8.57
C MET A 80 -2.34 16.95 7.57
N GLU A 81 -1.03 16.69 7.45
CA GLU A 81 -0.48 15.67 6.56
C GLU A 81 -0.88 14.25 7.00
N GLU A 82 -0.84 13.97 8.31
CA GLU A 82 -1.28 12.69 8.86
C GLU A 82 -2.79 12.47 8.69
N TRP A 83 -3.57 13.54 8.76
CA TRP A 83 -5.01 13.50 8.53
C TRP A 83 -5.36 13.17 7.07
N ASP A 84 -4.62 13.76 6.14
CA ASP A 84 -4.83 13.54 4.71
C ASP A 84 -4.36 12.18 4.23
N ASN A 85 -3.27 11.68 4.81
CA ASN A 85 -2.73 10.39 4.43
C ASN A 85 -3.77 9.28 4.65
N ARG A 86 -4.08 8.54 3.58
CA ARG A 86 -5.01 7.40 3.62
C ARG A 86 -4.27 6.07 3.45
N PRO A 87 -3.78 5.43 4.53
CA PRO A 87 -3.07 4.15 4.44
C PRO A 87 -3.83 3.04 3.70
N SER A 88 -5.17 3.02 3.83
CA SER A 88 -6.02 2.03 3.17
C SER A 88 -6.14 2.22 1.65
N TRP A 89 -5.65 3.33 1.11
CA TRP A 89 -5.69 3.62 -0.33
C TRP A 89 -4.47 3.07 -1.08
N TYR A 90 -3.48 2.56 -0.36
CA TYR A 90 -2.30 1.95 -0.95
C TYR A 90 -2.49 0.45 -1.20
N SER A 91 -1.67 -0.12 -2.08
CA SER A 91 -1.54 -1.57 -2.24
C SER A 91 -1.07 -2.23 -0.95
N SER A 92 -1.41 -3.52 -0.81
CA SER A 92 -0.92 -4.30 0.32
C SER A 92 0.62 -4.28 0.39
N PRO A 93 1.20 -4.25 1.61
CA PRO A 93 2.65 -4.29 1.79
C PRO A 93 3.23 -5.63 1.35
N ARG A 94 4.56 -5.68 1.19
CA ARG A 94 5.28 -6.93 0.86
C ARG A 94 4.90 -8.06 1.82
N LYS A 95 4.59 -9.23 1.25
CA LYS A 95 4.25 -10.44 2.01
C LYS A 95 5.15 -11.58 1.59
N ILE A 96 5.86 -12.16 2.57
CA ILE A 96 6.74 -13.31 2.38
C ILE A 96 6.11 -14.52 3.05
N ARG A 97 5.93 -15.60 2.29
CA ARG A 97 5.42 -16.89 2.76
C ARG A 97 6.43 -17.97 2.42
N VAL A 98 6.80 -18.74 3.43
CA VAL A 98 7.67 -19.91 3.28
C VAL A 98 6.96 -21.09 3.90
N GLY A 99 7.08 -22.26 3.29
CA GLY A 99 6.53 -23.47 3.88
C GLY A 99 7.19 -24.72 3.37
N VAL A 100 6.96 -25.79 4.12
CA VAL A 100 7.41 -27.14 3.80
C VAL A 100 6.23 -28.09 3.91
N SER A 101 6.13 -29.04 2.99
CA SER A 101 5.16 -30.12 2.99
C SER A 101 5.90 -31.45 2.83
N VAL A 102 5.44 -32.47 3.54
CA VAL A 102 6.01 -33.81 3.52
C VAL A 102 4.95 -34.77 3.02
N LYS A 103 5.31 -35.64 2.08
CA LYS A 103 4.50 -36.77 1.64
C LYS A 103 5.22 -38.07 2.04
N LEU A 104 4.52 -38.87 2.83
CA LEU A 104 4.91 -40.23 3.24
C LEU A 104 4.54 -41.24 2.14
#